data_AF-A0A0D3LB07-F1
#
_entry.id   AF-A0A0D3LB07-F1
#
_cell.length_a   1.000
_cell.length_b   1.000
_cell.length_c   1.000
_cell.angle_alpha   90.00
_cell.angle_beta   90.00
_cell.angle_gamma   90.00
#
_symmetry.space_group_name_H-M   'P 1'
#
loop_
_entity.id
_entity.type
_entity.pdbx_description
1 polymer ?
#
loop_
_entity_poly.entity_id
_entity_poly.type
_entity_poly.pdbx_seq_one_letter_code
_entity_poly.pdbx_strand_id
1 'polypeptide(L)'
;MELKSYKEMEVSKFVQLLTELSQSPAIDLEKFDLLLYGGGGQDRKFYRDLRANSDVELLWSGWCASKWSSFLSFLPSQAGLIRVVKQAFLKPLFLELSAHSVSEVYYVPKSHTSLIFLEISHKRYRASVKDLLKNEDPRFTLQAETDDTIEREDGAYYFFDYEFSSALPDELKDLFANAYSRP
;
A
#
# COMPACT_ATOMS: atom_id res chain seq x y z
N MET A 1 11.32 -12.34 -18.33
CA MET A 1 10.59 -11.73 -17.20
C MET A 1 9.13 -12.00 -17.49
N GLU A 2 8.53 -13.01 -16.87
CA GLU A 2 7.10 -13.26 -17.04
C GLU A 2 6.36 -12.03 -16.51
N LEU A 3 5.53 -11.42 -17.35
CA LEU A 3 4.55 -10.43 -16.91
C LEU A 3 3.64 -11.18 -15.92
N LYS A 4 3.83 -10.97 -14.61
CA LYS A 4 2.81 -11.37 -13.63
C LYS A 4 1.49 -10.77 -14.11
N SER A 5 0.46 -11.59 -14.30
CA SER A 5 -0.86 -11.08 -14.66
C SER A 5 -1.40 -10.29 -13.47
N TYR A 6 -1.25 -8.98 -13.49
CA TYR A 6 -1.95 -8.12 -12.54
C TYR A 6 -3.45 -8.33 -12.69
N LYS A 7 -4.17 -8.32 -11.57
CA LYS A 7 -5.63 -8.32 -11.60
C LYS A 7 -6.09 -6.89 -11.91
N GLU A 8 -7.28 -6.78 -12.46
CA GLU A 8 -7.93 -5.51 -12.75
C GLU A 8 -9.18 -5.38 -11.89
N MET A 9 -9.41 -4.20 -11.32
CA MET A 9 -10.60 -3.88 -10.53
C MET A 9 -11.19 -2.57 -11.02
N GLU A 10 -12.51 -2.53 -11.17
CA GLU A 10 -13.22 -1.30 -11.51
C GLU A 10 -12.88 -0.21 -10.48
N VAL A 11 -12.63 1.01 -10.94
CA VAL A 11 -12.25 2.15 -10.09
C VAL A 11 -13.23 2.33 -8.92
N SER A 12 -14.54 2.21 -9.20
CA SER A 12 -15.59 2.35 -8.17
C SER A 12 -15.46 1.30 -7.07
N LYS A 13 -15.19 0.03 -7.43
CA LYS A 13 -14.99 -1.10 -6.51
C LYS A 13 -13.71 -0.94 -5.70
N PHE A 14 -12.64 -0.48 -6.32
CA PHE A 14 -11.37 -0.22 -5.62
C PHE A 14 -11.52 0.89 -4.59
N VAL A 15 -12.16 1.99 -4.98
CA VAL A 15 -12.46 3.11 -4.07
C VAL A 15 -13.40 2.67 -2.94
N GLN A 16 -14.37 1.80 -3.23
CA GLN A 16 -15.23 1.20 -2.20
C GLN A 16 -14.44 0.34 -1.23
N LEU A 17 -13.57 -0.56 -1.70
CA LEU A 17 -12.70 -1.40 -0.87
C LEU A 17 -11.85 -0.54 0.08
N LEU A 18 -11.19 0.51 -0.42
CA LEU A 18 -10.43 1.43 0.42
C LEU A 18 -11.31 2.17 1.44
N THR A 19 -12.54 2.52 1.06
CA THR A 19 -13.50 3.17 1.97
C THR A 19 -13.87 2.23 3.11
N GLU A 20 -14.21 0.98 2.79
CA GLU A 20 -14.56 -0.05 3.77
C GLU A 20 -13.37 -0.37 4.67
N LEU A 21 -12.16 -0.54 4.13
CA LEU A 21 -10.95 -0.73 4.93
C LEU A 21 -10.64 0.48 5.84
N SER A 22 -10.98 1.70 5.43
CA SER A 22 -10.76 2.91 6.24
C SER A 22 -11.74 3.06 7.40
N GLN A 23 -12.82 2.28 7.42
CA GLN A 23 -13.92 2.40 8.38
C GLN A 23 -14.27 1.09 9.08
N SER A 24 -13.71 -0.04 8.64
CA SER A 24 -14.04 -1.36 9.14
C SER A 24 -13.66 -1.52 10.61
N PRO A 25 -14.60 -1.88 11.49
CA PRO A 25 -14.31 -2.16 12.90
C PRO A 25 -13.46 -3.42 13.11
N ALA A 26 -13.28 -4.25 12.06
CA ALA A 26 -12.44 -5.44 12.12
C ALA A 26 -10.93 -5.14 12.03
N ILE A 27 -10.54 -3.90 11.72
CA ILE A 27 -9.15 -3.43 11.78
C ILE A 27 -8.82 -3.06 13.22
N ASP A 28 -8.02 -3.89 13.89
CA ASP A 28 -7.59 -3.70 15.28
C ASP A 28 -6.22 -3.00 15.31
N LEU A 29 -6.22 -1.66 15.29
CA LEU A 29 -4.98 -0.86 15.38
C LEU A 29 -4.33 -0.90 16.77
N GLU A 30 -4.94 -1.51 17.79
CA GLU A 30 -4.30 -1.72 19.09
C GLU A 30 -3.26 -2.84 19.01
N LYS A 31 -3.58 -3.92 18.29
CA LYS A 31 -2.71 -5.11 18.14
C LYS A 31 -1.91 -5.13 16.84
N PHE A 32 -2.44 -4.53 15.79
CA PHE A 32 -1.88 -4.56 14.45
C PHE A 32 -1.43 -3.15 14.01
N ASP A 33 -0.49 -3.11 13.09
CA ASP A 33 -0.16 -1.92 12.34
C ASP A 33 -0.78 -2.01 10.95
N LEU A 34 -1.30 -0.87 10.50
CA LEU A 34 -1.69 -0.64 9.12
C LEU A 34 -0.63 0.26 8.48
N LEU A 35 0.18 -0.31 7.60
CA LEU A 35 1.33 0.34 6.98
C LEU A 35 1.04 0.64 5.52
N LEU A 36 1.48 1.81 5.07
CA LEU A 36 1.46 2.25 3.69
C LEU A 36 2.89 2.41 3.17
N TYR A 37 3.17 1.81 2.02
CA TYR A 37 4.42 2.01 1.31
C TYR A 37 4.14 2.62 -0.05
N GLY A 38 4.61 3.86 -0.25
CA GLY A 38 4.66 4.48 -1.58
C GLY A 38 5.97 4.12 -2.27
N GLY A 39 5.91 3.44 -3.41
CA GLY A 39 7.08 2.93 -4.13
C GLY A 39 7.92 3.99 -4.85
N GLY A 40 7.45 5.24 -4.91
CA GLY A 40 8.09 6.33 -5.62
C GLY A 40 7.09 7.45 -5.94
N GLY A 41 7.48 8.35 -6.85
CA GLY A 41 6.58 9.38 -7.40
C GLY A 41 6.35 10.60 -6.50
N GLN A 42 6.68 10.52 -5.22
CA GLN A 42 6.52 11.62 -4.27
C GLN A 42 7.79 12.48 -4.15
N ASP A 43 7.60 13.73 -3.72
CA ASP A 43 8.69 14.66 -3.43
C ASP A 43 9.07 14.67 -1.93
N ARG A 44 10.15 15.40 -1.58
CA ARG A 44 10.57 15.53 -0.18
C ARG A 44 9.62 16.37 0.67
N LYS A 45 8.87 17.29 0.05
CA LYS A 45 7.93 18.18 0.74
C LYS A 45 6.73 17.37 1.24
N PHE A 46 6.18 16.48 0.43
CA PHE A 46 5.12 15.54 0.78
C PHE A 46 5.45 14.80 2.09
N TYR A 47 6.59 14.10 2.14
CA TYR A 47 6.98 13.37 3.35
C TYR A 47 7.32 14.28 4.54
N ARG A 48 7.83 15.49 4.30
CA ARG A 48 8.05 16.47 5.38
C ARG A 48 6.72 16.91 5.99
N ASP A 49 5.71 17.16 5.16
CA ASP A 49 4.39 17.60 5.60
C ASP A 49 3.65 16.46 6.31
N LEU A 50 3.82 15.20 5.85
CA LEU A 50 3.33 14.01 6.55
C LEU A 50 3.89 13.87 7.97
N ARG A 51 5.15 14.27 8.23
CA ARG A 51 5.71 14.23 9.60
C ARG A 51 4.97 15.13 10.59
N ALA A 52 4.28 16.16 10.10
CA ALA A 52 3.50 17.07 10.92
C ALA A 52 2.05 16.62 11.11
N ASN A 53 1.61 15.56 10.41
CA ASN A 53 0.25 15.06 10.48
C ASN A 53 0.11 14.05 11.64
N SER A 54 -0.79 14.30 12.58
CA SER A 54 -1.05 13.42 13.73
C SER A 54 -1.75 12.10 13.39
N ASP A 55 -2.30 11.99 12.18
CA ASP A 55 -3.14 10.86 11.77
C ASP A 55 -2.31 9.71 11.21
N VAL A 56 -1.01 9.93 11.05
CA VAL A 56 -0.03 8.99 10.52
C VAL A 56 1.32 9.18 11.22
N GLU A 57 2.20 8.20 11.07
CA GLU A 57 3.58 8.25 11.52
C GLU A 57 4.50 7.87 10.36
N LEU A 58 5.38 8.77 9.96
CA LEU A 58 6.37 8.47 8.92
C LEU A 58 7.53 7.66 9.54
N LEU A 59 7.60 6.37 9.23
CA LEU A 59 8.65 5.48 9.72
C LEU A 59 9.94 5.60 8.91
N TRP A 60 9.82 5.78 7.60
CA TRP A 60 10.95 5.92 6.69
C TRP A 60 10.57 6.74 5.48
N SER A 61 11.51 7.55 4.97
CA SER A 61 11.45 8.06 3.60
C SER A 61 12.85 8.16 3.01
N GLY A 62 12.96 7.98 1.70
CA GLY A 62 14.24 8.04 1.00
C GLY A 62 14.15 7.83 -0.49
N TRP A 63 15.28 8.02 -1.17
CA TRP A 63 15.38 7.79 -2.61
C TRP A 63 15.20 6.30 -2.94
N CYS A 64 14.19 5.98 -3.77
CA CYS A 64 13.87 4.60 -4.12
C CYS A 64 14.66 4.05 -5.31
N ALA A 65 15.10 4.91 -6.24
CA ALA A 65 15.82 4.45 -7.42
C ALA A 65 17.25 3.96 -7.10
N SER A 66 17.89 3.35 -8.09
CA SER A 66 19.24 2.81 -7.96
C SER A 66 20.22 3.90 -7.50
N LYS A 67 21.25 3.52 -6.72
CA LYS A 67 22.24 4.50 -6.20
C LYS A 67 22.90 5.29 -7.34
N TRP A 68 23.12 4.65 -8.49
CA TRP A 68 23.75 5.28 -9.65
C TRP A 68 22.86 6.33 -10.32
N SER A 69 21.53 6.27 -10.19
CA SER A 69 20.61 7.27 -10.75
C SER A 69 20.36 8.46 -9.82
N SER A 70 21.04 8.52 -8.67
CA SER A 70 20.85 9.59 -7.68
C SER A 70 21.22 10.99 -8.19
N PHE A 71 22.03 11.10 -9.26
CA PHE A 71 22.31 12.38 -9.93
C PHE A 71 21.10 12.94 -10.71
N LEU A 72 20.08 12.12 -10.97
CA LEU A 72 18.79 12.52 -11.56
C LEU A 72 17.79 13.00 -10.50
N SER A 73 18.28 13.60 -9.40
CA SER A 73 17.48 13.99 -8.23
C SER A 73 16.40 15.05 -8.48
N PHE A 74 16.28 15.54 -9.72
CA PHE A 74 15.22 16.45 -10.16
C PHE A 74 13.89 15.73 -10.43
N LEU A 75 13.89 14.39 -10.56
CA LEU A 75 12.67 13.59 -10.69
C LEU A 75 12.13 13.23 -9.29
N PRO A 76 10.81 13.37 -9.04
CA PRO A 76 10.20 12.90 -7.82
C PRO A 76 10.33 11.37 -7.73
N SER A 77 11.13 10.92 -6.78
CA SER A 77 11.51 9.50 -6.59
C SER A 77 11.74 9.20 -5.10
N GLN A 78 11.11 9.97 -4.21
CA GLN A 78 11.05 9.57 -2.81
C GLN A 78 10.02 8.46 -2.66
N ALA A 79 10.41 7.41 -1.96
CA ALA A 79 9.52 6.41 -1.39
C ALA A 79 9.41 6.65 0.11
N GLY A 80 8.43 6.02 0.74
CA GLY A 80 8.26 6.10 2.17
C GLY A 80 7.38 5.01 2.74
N LEU A 81 7.72 4.61 3.96
CA LEU A 81 6.94 3.69 4.78
C LEU A 81 6.26 4.52 5.87
N ILE A 82 4.94 4.44 5.92
CA ILE A 82 4.08 5.24 6.78
C ILE A 82 3.20 4.28 7.59
N ARG A 83 3.06 4.50 8.89
CA ARG A 83 2.07 3.83 9.72
C ARG A 83 0.83 4.71 9.81
N VAL A 84 -0.35 4.13 9.62
CA VAL A 84 -1.63 4.81 9.80
C VAL A 84 -2.01 4.78 11.27
N VAL A 85 -2.17 5.95 11.89
CA VAL A 85 -2.56 6.09 13.30
C VAL A 85 -4.09 6.22 13.40
N LYS A 86 -4.71 6.98 12.50
CA LYS A 86 -6.16 7.06 12.34
C LYS A 86 -6.59 6.34 11.08
N GLN A 87 -7.28 5.21 11.23
CA GLN A 87 -7.71 4.34 10.13
C GLN A 87 -8.42 5.08 8.98
N ALA A 88 -9.23 6.10 9.29
CA ALA A 88 -9.93 6.92 8.30
C ALA A 88 -8.98 7.62 7.30
N PHE A 89 -7.71 7.81 7.65
CA PHE A 89 -6.70 8.41 6.79
C PHE A 89 -6.11 7.43 5.77
N LEU A 90 -6.42 6.13 5.86
CA LEU A 90 -5.94 5.10 4.92
C LEU A 90 -6.28 5.45 3.47
N LYS A 91 -7.58 5.58 3.15
CA LYS A 91 -8.04 5.86 1.77
C LYS A 91 -7.42 7.11 1.16
N PRO A 92 -7.53 8.31 1.76
CA PRO A 92 -7.00 9.52 1.13
C PRO A 92 -5.49 9.43 0.91
N LEU A 93 -4.75 8.90 1.88
CA LEU A 93 -3.31 8.75 1.75
C LEU A 93 -2.92 7.69 0.72
N PHE A 94 -3.62 6.55 0.66
CA PHE A 94 -3.34 5.53 -0.34
C PHE A 94 -3.54 6.07 -1.75
N LEU A 95 -4.66 6.75 -2.02
CA LEU A 95 -4.96 7.31 -3.33
C LEU A 95 -3.94 8.38 -3.74
N GLU A 96 -3.48 9.21 -2.80
CA GLU A 96 -2.43 10.21 -3.06
C GLU A 96 -1.07 9.55 -3.38
N LEU A 97 -0.72 8.48 -2.68
CA LEU A 97 0.49 7.71 -2.95
C LEU A 97 0.42 6.98 -4.30
N SER A 98 -0.70 6.31 -4.58
CA SER A 98 -0.86 5.45 -5.74
C SER A 98 -1.04 6.20 -7.07
N ALA A 99 -1.41 7.49 -7.01
CA ALA A 99 -1.57 8.35 -8.18
C ALA A 99 -0.25 8.66 -8.93
N HIS A 100 0.89 8.25 -8.37
CA HIS A 100 2.21 8.57 -8.93
C HIS A 100 3.16 7.37 -9.03
N SER A 101 2.77 6.22 -8.49
CA SER A 101 3.57 4.99 -8.46
C SER A 101 2.77 3.86 -7.81
N VAL A 102 3.16 2.62 -8.09
CA VAL A 102 2.79 1.44 -7.29
C VAL A 102 2.89 1.75 -5.79
N SER A 103 1.80 1.46 -5.09
CA SER A 103 1.67 1.64 -3.64
C SER A 103 1.08 0.39 -2.98
N GLU A 104 1.47 0.16 -1.74
CA GLU A 104 1.13 -1.05 -0.99
C GLU A 104 0.57 -0.72 0.40
N VAL A 105 -0.43 -1.51 0.83
CA VAL A 105 -0.97 -1.57 2.18
C VAL A 105 -0.52 -2.88 2.81
N TYR A 106 -0.07 -2.85 4.06
CA TYR A 106 0.18 -4.02 4.87
C TYR A 106 -0.60 -3.90 6.17
N TYR A 107 -1.39 -4.91 6.51
CA TYR A 107 -1.97 -5.09 7.83
C TYR A 107 -1.26 -6.25 8.49
N VAL A 108 -0.53 -5.99 9.56
CA VAL A 108 0.41 -6.96 10.18
C VAL A 108 0.48 -6.78 11.70
N PRO A 109 0.87 -7.80 12.47
CA PRO A 109 1.13 -7.63 13.89
C PRO A 109 2.22 -6.57 14.11
N LYS A 110 2.08 -5.75 15.17
CA LYS A 110 3.04 -4.67 15.49
C LYS A 110 4.50 -5.13 15.60
N SER A 111 4.72 -6.38 16.00
CA SER A 111 6.05 -7.01 16.05
C SER A 111 6.78 -7.04 14.71
N HIS A 112 6.04 -7.03 13.59
CA HIS A 112 6.62 -7.18 12.25
C HIS A 112 7.01 -5.85 11.60
N THR A 113 6.54 -4.72 12.13
CA THR A 113 6.81 -3.40 11.54
C THR A 113 8.30 -3.08 11.45
N SER A 114 9.08 -3.48 12.47
CA SER A 114 10.54 -3.29 12.43
C SER A 114 11.20 -4.13 11.34
N LEU A 115 10.69 -5.33 11.07
CA LEU A 115 11.20 -6.21 10.01
C LEU A 115 10.91 -5.61 8.63
N ILE A 116 9.68 -5.13 8.41
CA ILE A 116 9.26 -4.46 7.17
C ILE A 116 10.09 -3.18 6.95
N PHE A 117 10.29 -2.38 7.98
CA PHE A 117 11.15 -1.20 7.93
C PHE A 117 12.57 -1.54 7.48
N LEU A 118 13.19 -2.58 8.04
CA LEU A 118 14.55 -2.99 7.68
C LEU A 118 14.61 -3.48 6.23
N GLU A 119 13.63 -4.26 5.79
CA GLU A 119 13.54 -4.76 4.41
C GLU A 119 13.46 -3.61 3.40
N ILE A 120 12.53 -2.67 3.62
CA ILE A 120 12.30 -1.52 2.73
C ILE A 120 13.50 -0.57 2.75
N SER A 121 13.99 -0.18 3.92
CA SER A 121 15.04 0.84 4.04
C SER A 121 16.38 0.36 3.46
N HIS A 122 16.68 -0.94 3.54
CA HIS A 122 17.93 -1.52 3.02
C HIS A 122 17.84 -1.92 1.56
N LYS A 123 16.74 -2.55 1.13
CA LYS A 123 16.63 -3.08 -0.25
C LYS A 123 15.94 -2.12 -1.22
N ARG A 124 15.19 -1.12 -0.73
CA ARG A 124 14.54 -0.05 -1.52
C ARG A 124 13.69 -0.66 -2.65
N TYR A 125 13.98 -0.32 -3.92
CA TYR A 125 13.29 -0.87 -5.09
C TYR A 125 13.37 -2.41 -5.24
N ARG A 126 14.23 -3.10 -4.47
CA ARG A 126 14.34 -4.56 -4.46
C ARG A 126 13.69 -5.21 -3.23
N ALA A 127 13.02 -4.44 -2.38
CA ALA A 127 12.34 -4.99 -1.21
C ALA A 127 11.22 -5.94 -1.67
N SER A 128 11.09 -7.09 -1.00
CA SER A 128 9.99 -8.02 -1.21
C SER A 128 9.29 -8.30 0.11
N VAL A 129 8.40 -7.37 0.49
CA VAL A 129 7.66 -7.47 1.76
C VAL A 129 6.66 -8.64 1.71
N LYS A 130 6.07 -8.92 0.54
CA LYS A 130 5.20 -10.10 0.34
C LYS A 130 5.91 -11.41 0.71
N ASP A 131 7.15 -11.60 0.24
CA ASP A 131 7.92 -12.81 0.56
C ASP A 131 8.29 -12.87 2.06
N LEU A 132 8.65 -11.71 2.65
CA LEU A 132 8.95 -11.59 4.08
C LEU A 132 7.76 -12.02 4.94
N LEU A 133 6.55 -11.67 4.52
CA LEU A 133 5.33 -11.90 5.30
C LEU A 133 4.63 -13.22 4.96
N LYS A 134 5.14 -14.03 4.03
CA LYS A 134 4.39 -15.14 3.42
C LYS A 134 3.73 -16.09 4.44
N ASN A 135 4.41 -16.37 5.54
CA ASN A 135 3.98 -17.31 6.60
C ASN A 135 3.47 -16.62 7.87
N GLU A 136 3.24 -15.31 7.83
CA GLU A 136 2.80 -14.55 8.99
C GLU A 136 1.28 -14.51 9.08
N ASP A 137 0.77 -14.58 10.30
CA ASP A 137 -0.66 -14.67 10.60
C ASP A 137 -1.01 -13.81 11.83
N PRO A 138 -2.15 -13.09 11.81
CA PRO A 138 -2.97 -12.75 10.64
C PRO A 138 -2.39 -11.55 9.88
N ARG A 139 -2.55 -11.54 8.54
CA ARG A 139 -2.13 -10.40 7.69
C ARG A 139 -3.01 -10.22 6.45
N PHE A 140 -2.92 -9.03 5.87
CA PHE A 140 -3.17 -8.84 4.44
C PHE A 140 -2.16 -7.88 3.80
N THR A 141 -2.00 -8.01 2.49
CA THR A 141 -1.30 -7.07 1.63
C THR A 141 -2.20 -6.68 0.48
N LEU A 142 -2.27 -5.38 0.17
CA LEU A 142 -2.96 -4.85 -1.01
C LEU A 142 -1.96 -3.99 -1.78
N GLN A 143 -1.78 -4.24 -3.06
CA GLN A 143 -0.94 -3.47 -3.96
C GLN A 143 -1.82 -2.89 -5.06
N ALA A 144 -1.61 -1.63 -5.43
CA ALA A 144 -2.26 -1.05 -6.59
C ALA A 144 -1.39 0.00 -7.28
N GLU A 145 -1.68 0.20 -8.55
CA GLU A 145 -1.12 1.23 -9.42
C GLU A 145 -2.31 1.99 -10.01
N THR A 146 -2.44 3.28 -9.68
CA THR A 146 -3.61 4.09 -10.07
C THR A 146 -3.28 5.22 -11.02
N ASP A 147 -2.02 5.37 -11.40
CA ASP A 147 -1.55 6.28 -12.46
C ASP A 147 -1.85 5.72 -13.87
N ASP A 148 -1.82 4.40 -14.05
CA ASP A 148 -2.22 3.72 -15.29
C ASP A 148 -3.67 3.22 -15.23
N THR A 149 -4.63 4.15 -15.39
CA THR A 149 -6.06 3.79 -15.51
C THR A 149 -6.35 3.17 -16.88
N ILE A 150 -6.99 2.00 -16.89
CA ILE A 150 -7.40 1.31 -18.11
C ILE A 150 -8.85 1.69 -18.41
N GLU A 151 -9.07 2.44 -19.49
CA GLU A 151 -10.39 2.80 -19.98
C GLU A 151 -10.96 1.71 -20.90
N ARG A 152 -12.21 1.30 -20.67
CA ARG A 152 -12.96 0.33 -21.47
C ARG A 152 -14.39 0.83 -21.72
N GLU A 153 -15.11 0.16 -22.61
CA GLU A 153 -16.51 0.50 -22.91
C GLU A 153 -17.43 0.41 -21.69
N ASP A 154 -17.11 -0.47 -20.74
CA ASP A 154 -17.88 -0.76 -19.53
C ASP A 154 -17.36 -0.03 -18.27
N GLY A 155 -16.27 0.73 -18.37
CA GLY A 155 -15.77 1.56 -17.27
C GLY A 155 -14.26 1.71 -17.24
N ALA A 156 -13.79 2.30 -16.13
CA ALA A 156 -12.38 2.51 -15.83
C ALA A 156 -11.89 1.49 -14.80
N TYR A 157 -10.66 1.02 -14.97
CA TYR A 157 -10.06 -0.04 -14.14
C TYR A 157 -8.66 0.34 -13.65
N TYR A 158 -8.31 -0.13 -12.45
CA TYR A 158 -6.95 -0.08 -11.91
C TYR A 158 -6.31 -1.45 -11.91
N PHE A 159 -4.98 -1.46 -12.03
CA PHE A 159 -4.19 -2.65 -11.73
C PHE A 159 -4.01 -2.81 -10.23
N PHE A 160 -4.25 -4.02 -9.74
CA PHE A 160 -4.11 -4.33 -8.33
C PHE A 160 -3.73 -5.80 -8.09
N ASP A 161 -3.31 -6.07 -6.87
CA ASP A 161 -3.09 -7.41 -6.36
C ASP A 161 -3.30 -7.43 -4.84
N TYR A 162 -3.76 -8.56 -4.31
CA TYR A 162 -3.91 -8.72 -2.87
C TYR A 162 -3.65 -10.15 -2.44
N GLU A 163 -3.15 -10.28 -1.22
CA GLU A 163 -2.97 -11.55 -0.54
C GLU A 163 -3.38 -11.38 0.92
N PHE A 164 -3.95 -12.42 1.52
CA PHE A 164 -4.19 -12.47 2.94
C PHE A 164 -3.90 -13.87 3.47
N SER A 165 -3.63 -13.94 4.76
CA SER A 165 -3.38 -15.21 5.41
C SER A 165 -4.68 -15.88 5.87
N SER A 166 -4.64 -17.17 6.16
CA SER A 166 -5.84 -17.94 6.52
C SER A 166 -6.45 -17.48 7.85
N ALA A 167 -5.62 -16.99 8.77
CA ALA A 167 -6.06 -16.50 10.07
C ALA A 167 -6.64 -15.08 10.04
N LEU A 168 -6.69 -14.40 8.88
CA LEU A 168 -7.34 -13.09 8.77
C LEU A 168 -8.83 -13.20 9.19
N PRO A 169 -9.38 -12.25 9.96
CA PRO A 169 -10.81 -12.23 10.27
C PRO A 169 -11.68 -12.32 9.01
N ASP A 170 -12.76 -13.09 9.09
CA ASP A 170 -13.64 -13.34 7.94
C ASP A 170 -14.30 -12.06 7.45
N GLU A 171 -14.63 -11.14 8.36
CA GLU A 171 -15.17 -9.82 8.02
C GLU A 171 -14.21 -9.03 7.10
N LEU A 172 -12.90 -9.18 7.27
CA LEU A 172 -11.92 -8.52 6.38
C LEU A 172 -11.76 -9.29 5.07
N LYS A 173 -11.80 -10.63 5.08
CA LYS A 173 -11.76 -11.44 3.86
C LYS A 173 -12.95 -11.12 2.95
N ASP A 174 -14.13 -10.93 3.53
CA ASP A 174 -15.36 -10.61 2.82
C ASP A 174 -15.27 -9.28 2.08
N LEU A 175 -14.56 -8.27 2.61
CA LEU A 175 -14.32 -7.00 1.91
C LEU A 175 -13.59 -7.24 0.57
N PHE A 176 -12.55 -8.07 0.57
CA PHE A 176 -11.81 -8.42 -0.65
C PHE A 176 -12.64 -9.28 -1.61
N ALA A 177 -13.42 -10.23 -1.09
CA ALA A 177 -14.28 -11.08 -1.90
C ALA A 177 -15.38 -10.28 -2.60
N ASN A 178 -16.01 -9.34 -1.90
CA ASN A 178 -17.07 -8.47 -2.44
C ASN A 178 -16.54 -7.44 -3.45
N ALA A 179 -15.29 -7.01 -3.28
CA ALA A 179 -14.65 -6.10 -4.23
C ALA A 179 -14.24 -6.83 -5.53
N TYR A 180 -13.86 -8.10 -5.44
CA TYR A 180 -13.34 -8.88 -6.58
C TYR A 180 -14.36 -9.77 -7.29
N SER A 181 -15.57 -9.95 -6.75
CA SER A 181 -16.63 -10.69 -7.41
C SER A 181 -16.94 -10.03 -8.76
N ARG A 182 -16.46 -10.65 -9.84
CA ARG A 182 -16.81 -10.26 -11.20
C ARG A 182 -18.34 -10.43 -11.35
N PRO A 183 -19.05 -9.43 -11.90
CA PRO A 183 -20.44 -9.61 -12.29
C PRO A 183 -20.60 -10.79 -13.27
#